data_AF-A0A7J8B934-F1
#
_entry.id   AF-A0A7J8B934-F1
#
_cell.length_a   1.000
_cell.length_b   1.000
_cell.length_c   1.000
_cell.angle_alpha   90.00
_cell.angle_beta   90.00
_cell.angle_gamma   90.00
#
_symmetry.space_group_name_H-M   'P 1'
#
loop_
_entity.id
_entity.type
_entity.pdbx_description
1 polymer ?
#
loop_
_entity_poly.entity_id
_entity_poly.type
_entity_poly.pdbx_seq_one_letter_code
_entity_poly.pdbx_strand_id
1 'polypeptide(L)'
;MEANASVDMFSKVLENQLLQTTKLVEEHLDAEIQKMDQMDEDELEHLKEKRLKALRKAQQQKQEWLSKGHGEYREIPSERDFFQEVKESKNVVCHFYRDSTLSGNLMEPPFQSRKKTGTNFTKLEKKTIRGKKYDSDSDDD
;
A
#
# COMPACT_ATOMS: atom_id res chain seq x y z
N MET A 1 -55.26 -10.69 -16.45
CA MET A 1 -54.38 -11.63 -17.18
C MET A 1 -53.22 -10.92 -17.91
N GLU A 2 -53.27 -9.61 -18.17
CA GLU A 2 -52.20 -8.89 -18.88
C GLU A 2 -50.93 -8.59 -18.06
N ALA A 3 -51.04 -8.42 -16.73
CA ALA A 3 -49.90 -8.11 -15.86
C ALA A 3 -48.86 -9.23 -15.74
N ASN A 4 -49.26 -10.50 -15.94
CA ASN A 4 -48.32 -11.62 -15.95
C ASN A 4 -47.55 -11.70 -17.28
N ALA A 5 -48.18 -11.32 -18.39
CA ALA A 5 -47.53 -11.30 -19.71
C ALA A 5 -46.46 -10.21 -19.81
N SER A 6 -46.66 -9.04 -19.18
CA SER A 6 -45.65 -7.98 -19.14
C SER A 6 -44.45 -8.34 -18.26
N VAL A 7 -44.68 -9.00 -17.13
CA VAL A 7 -43.60 -9.52 -16.25
C VAL A 7 -42.80 -10.63 -16.93
N ASP A 8 -43.47 -11.57 -17.62
CA ASP A 8 -42.81 -12.61 -18.40
C ASP A 8 -42.01 -12.04 -19.58
N MET A 9 -42.53 -11.01 -20.25
CA MET A 9 -41.81 -10.31 -21.31
C MET A 9 -40.57 -9.59 -20.77
N PHE A 10 -40.67 -8.92 -19.61
CA PHE A 10 -39.54 -8.27 -18.97
C PHE A 10 -38.45 -9.27 -18.54
N SER A 11 -38.84 -10.40 -17.94
CA SER A 11 -37.91 -11.47 -17.57
C SER A 11 -37.18 -12.04 -18.79
N LYS A 12 -37.88 -12.28 -19.90
CA LYS A 12 -37.27 -12.76 -21.15
C LYS A 12 -36.31 -11.76 -21.78
N VAL A 13 -36.61 -10.46 -21.70
CA VAL A 13 -35.71 -9.40 -22.16
C VAL A 13 -34.44 -9.36 -21.30
N LEU A 14 -34.60 -9.46 -19.97
CA LEU A 14 -33.47 -9.46 -19.04
C LEU A 14 -32.56 -10.69 -19.23
N GLU A 15 -33.16 -11.86 -19.41
CA GLU A 15 -32.47 -13.12 -19.69
C GLU A 15 -31.70 -13.04 -21.02
N ASN A 16 -32.33 -12.54 -22.08
CA ASN A 16 -31.65 -12.34 -23.37
C ASN A 16 -30.51 -11.33 -23.26
N GLN A 17 -30.69 -10.24 -22.51
CA GLN A 17 -29.64 -9.24 -22.34
C GLN A 17 -28.46 -9.82 -21.56
N LEU A 18 -28.72 -10.59 -20.50
CA LEU A 18 -27.69 -11.32 -19.77
C LEU A 18 -26.97 -12.33 -20.67
N LEU A 19 -27.70 -13.12 -21.45
CA LEU A 19 -27.14 -14.10 -22.38
C LEU A 19 -26.24 -13.45 -23.45
N GLN A 20 -26.65 -12.30 -23.97
CA GLN A 20 -25.85 -11.50 -24.92
C GLN A 20 -24.58 -10.97 -24.24
N THR A 21 -24.66 -10.48 -23.00
CA THR A 21 -23.47 -10.03 -22.27
C THR A 21 -22.49 -11.17 -22.00
N THR A 22 -22.97 -12.36 -21.63
CA THR A 22 -22.12 -13.53 -21.40
C THR A 22 -21.42 -13.96 -22.69
N LYS A 23 -22.14 -14.01 -23.82
CA LYS A 23 -21.55 -14.34 -25.13
C LYS A 23 -20.46 -13.37 -25.55
N LEU A 24 -20.67 -12.07 -25.37
CA LEU A 24 -19.66 -11.06 -25.66
C LEU A 24 -18.40 -11.23 -24.79
N VAL A 25 -18.57 -11.60 -23.52
CA VAL A 25 -17.44 -11.90 -22.62
C VAL A 25 -16.71 -13.17 -23.05
N GLU A 26 -17.44 -14.23 -23.39
CA GLU A 26 -16.86 -15.49 -23.90
C GLU A 26 -16.07 -15.27 -25.19
N GLU A 27 -16.66 -14.60 -26.18
CA GLU A 27 -15.99 -14.27 -27.45
C GLU A 27 -14.73 -13.42 -27.22
N HIS A 28 -14.76 -12.49 -26.27
CA HIS A 28 -13.58 -11.70 -25.91
C HIS A 28 -12.49 -12.56 -25.26
N LEU A 29 -12.87 -13.51 -24.39
CA LEU A 29 -11.94 -14.46 -23.79
C LEU A 29 -11.32 -15.37 -24.85
N ASP A 30 -12.12 -15.93 -25.75
CA ASP A 30 -11.66 -16.82 -26.83
C ASP A 30 -10.67 -16.10 -27.76
N ALA A 31 -10.93 -14.83 -28.09
CA ALA A 31 -10.03 -14.03 -28.91
C ALA A 31 -8.68 -13.77 -28.23
N GLU A 32 -8.66 -13.51 -26.91
CA GLU A 32 -7.41 -13.31 -26.18
C GLU A 32 -6.65 -14.64 -26.00
N ILE A 33 -7.33 -15.78 -25.82
CA ILE A 33 -6.71 -17.11 -25.80
C ILE A 33 -6.04 -17.40 -27.15
N GLN A 34 -6.76 -17.19 -28.24
CA GLN A 34 -6.23 -17.42 -29.60
C GLN A 34 -5.01 -16.54 -29.88
N LYS A 35 -5.04 -15.28 -29.43
CA LYS A 35 -3.91 -14.36 -29.53
C LYS A 35 -2.72 -14.81 -28.68
N MET A 36 -2.95 -15.36 -27.50
CA MET A 36 -1.88 -15.92 -26.67
C MET A 36 -1.22 -17.15 -27.32
N ASP A 37 -2.00 -18.01 -27.98
CA ASP A 37 -1.49 -19.19 -28.68
C ASP A 37 -0.72 -18.83 -29.97
N GLN A 38 -1.04 -17.69 -30.57
CA GLN A 38 -0.37 -17.16 -31.77
C GLN A 38 0.74 -16.15 -31.46
N MET A 39 1.08 -15.97 -30.19
CA MET A 39 2.10 -14.99 -29.78
C MET A 39 3.47 -15.38 -30.34
N ASP A 40 4.05 -14.51 -31.16
CA ASP A 40 5.35 -14.73 -31.79
C ASP A 40 6.51 -14.67 -30.76
N GLU A 41 7.66 -15.25 -31.12
CA GLU A 41 8.84 -15.30 -30.25
C GLU A 41 9.32 -13.90 -29.80
N ASP A 42 9.21 -12.92 -30.68
CA ASP A 42 9.56 -11.52 -30.42
C ASP A 42 8.62 -10.87 -29.37
N GLU A 43 7.32 -11.15 -29.42
CA GLU A 43 6.35 -10.64 -28.44
C GLU A 43 6.60 -11.24 -27.05
N LEU A 44 6.95 -12.52 -27.02
CA LEU A 44 7.33 -13.21 -25.78
C LEU A 44 8.63 -12.63 -25.20
N GLU A 45 9.61 -12.30 -26.04
CA GLU A 45 10.84 -11.63 -25.61
C GLU A 45 10.56 -10.23 -25.04
N HIS A 46 9.71 -9.45 -25.68
CA HIS A 46 9.30 -8.14 -25.17
C HIS A 46 8.59 -8.24 -23.81
N LEU A 47 7.74 -9.25 -23.62
CA LEU A 47 7.08 -9.51 -22.34
C LEU A 47 8.09 -9.88 -21.25
N LYS A 48 9.09 -10.70 -21.57
CA LYS A 48 10.20 -11.03 -20.65
C LYS A 48 11.00 -9.78 -20.29
N GLU A 49 11.34 -8.95 -21.27
CA GLU A 49 12.06 -7.68 -21.06
C GLU A 49 11.27 -6.76 -20.13
N LYS A 50 9.97 -6.59 -20.36
CA LYS A 50 9.07 -5.78 -19.53
C LYS A 50 9.03 -6.29 -18.09
N ARG A 51 8.91 -7.60 -17.89
CA ARG A 51 8.95 -8.24 -16.55
C ARG A 51 10.30 -8.03 -15.87
N LEU A 52 11.39 -8.25 -16.58
CA LEU A 52 12.75 -8.05 -16.07
C LEU A 52 12.98 -6.60 -15.65
N LYS A 53 12.53 -5.63 -16.46
CA LYS A 53 12.61 -4.21 -16.15
C LYS A 53 11.78 -3.84 -14.92
N ALA A 54 10.57 -4.39 -14.79
CA ALA A 54 9.73 -4.19 -13.61
C ALA A 54 10.39 -4.75 -12.33
N LEU A 55 10.94 -5.96 -12.40
CA LEU A 55 11.67 -6.59 -11.29
C LEU A 55 12.91 -5.79 -10.89
N ARG A 56 13.72 -5.34 -11.86
CA ARG A 56 14.89 -4.49 -11.62
C ARG A 56 14.49 -3.18 -10.94
N LYS A 57 13.42 -2.51 -11.40
CA LYS A 57 12.91 -1.28 -10.78
C LYS A 57 12.45 -1.52 -9.35
N ALA A 58 11.71 -2.60 -9.09
CA ALA A 58 11.24 -2.95 -7.74
C ALA A 58 12.43 -3.24 -6.80
N GLN A 59 13.47 -3.93 -7.29
CA GLN A 59 14.69 -4.18 -6.54
C GLN A 59 15.45 -2.89 -6.22
N GLN A 60 15.62 -2.00 -7.21
CA GLN A 60 16.27 -0.69 -7.01
C GLN A 60 15.52 0.16 -5.98
N GLN A 61 14.19 0.23 -6.08
CA GLN A 61 13.36 0.94 -5.11
C GLN A 61 13.50 0.36 -3.70
N LYS A 62 13.52 -0.98 -3.58
CA LYS A 62 13.77 -1.64 -2.30
C LYS A 62 15.16 -1.30 -1.74
N GLN A 63 16.18 -1.26 -2.58
CA GLN A 63 17.55 -0.90 -2.18
C GLN A 63 17.63 0.56 -1.74
N GLU A 64 16.95 1.47 -2.45
CA GLU A 64 16.86 2.88 -2.06
C GLU A 64 16.20 3.02 -0.67
N TRP A 65 15.06 2.36 -0.45
CA TRP A 65 14.41 2.35 0.86
C TRP A 65 15.33 1.81 1.96
N LEU A 66 16.05 0.73 1.70
CA LEU A 66 17.04 0.19 2.64
C LEU A 66 18.18 1.19 2.90
N SER A 67 18.67 1.90 1.88
CA SER A 67 19.72 2.93 2.05
C SER A 67 19.28 4.12 2.89
N LYS A 68 17.98 4.44 2.86
CA LYS A 68 17.34 5.46 3.70
C LYS A 68 17.02 4.96 5.11
N GLY A 69 17.20 3.66 5.39
CA GLY A 69 16.92 3.06 6.70
C GLY A 69 15.46 2.65 6.91
N HIS A 70 14.66 2.53 5.85
CA HIS A 70 13.29 2.06 5.96
C HIS A 70 13.24 0.59 6.41
N GLY A 71 12.21 0.24 7.17
CA GLY A 71 12.03 -1.11 7.72
C GLY A 71 12.84 -1.40 8.99
N GLU A 72 13.64 -0.44 9.46
CA GLU A 72 14.29 -0.45 10.77
C GLU A 72 13.59 0.52 11.72
N TYR A 73 13.64 0.24 13.02
CA TYR A 73 13.09 1.13 14.05
C TYR A 73 14.21 2.02 14.59
N ARG A 74 14.17 3.32 14.28
CA ARG A 74 15.24 4.28 14.62
C ARG A 74 14.73 5.41 15.52
N GLU A 75 15.58 5.87 16.43
CA GLU A 75 15.33 7.08 17.21
C GLU A 75 15.72 8.34 16.44
N ILE A 76 14.84 9.35 16.44
CA ILE A 76 15.10 10.67 15.89
C ILE A 76 15.35 11.65 17.05
N PRO A 77 16.53 12.31 17.09
CA PRO A 77 16.93 13.15 18.21
C PRO A 77 16.26 14.54 18.19
N SER A 78 15.77 15.02 17.05
CA SER A 78 15.20 16.37 16.93
C SER A 78 13.95 16.44 16.06
N GLU A 79 13.11 17.45 16.32
CA GLU A 79 11.93 17.76 15.50
C GLU A 79 12.31 18.08 14.04
N ARG A 80 13.47 18.73 13.82
CA ARG A 80 13.93 19.07 12.47
C ARG A 80 14.19 17.82 11.63
N ASP A 81 14.84 16.82 12.22
CA ASP A 81 15.16 15.56 11.56
C ASP A 81 13.89 14.75 11.29
N PHE A 82 12.89 14.83 12.19
CA PHE A 82 11.57 14.22 11.96
C PHE A 82 10.89 14.78 10.71
N PHE A 83 10.89 16.11 10.52
CA PHE A 83 10.32 16.71 9.32
C PHE A 83 11.10 16.35 8.06
N GLN A 84 12.41 16.16 8.15
CA GLN A 84 13.21 15.69 7.01
C GLN A 84 12.79 14.27 6.61
N GLU A 85 12.69 13.34 7.56
CA GLU A 85 12.28 11.96 7.26
C GLU A 85 10.88 11.84 6.70
N VAL A 86 9.93 12.64 7.21
CA VAL A 86 8.56 12.68 6.68
C VAL A 86 8.51 13.25 5.26
N LYS A 87 9.42 14.17 4.90
CA LYS A 87 9.51 14.71 3.53
C LYS A 87 10.15 13.74 2.55
N GLU A 88 11.16 12.99 2.99
CA GLU A 88 11.92 12.07 2.15
C GLU A 88 11.24 10.71 1.95
N SER A 89 10.29 10.37 2.83
CA SER A 89 9.63 9.07 2.88
C SER A 89 8.12 9.19 2.62
N LYS A 90 7.60 8.40 1.67
CA LYS A 90 6.15 8.37 1.38
C LYS A 90 5.30 7.81 2.52
N ASN A 91 5.81 6.80 3.23
CA ASN A 91 5.12 6.14 4.32
C ASN A 91 6.00 6.23 5.57
N VAL A 92 5.53 6.95 6.59
CA VAL A 92 6.23 7.11 7.87
C VAL A 92 5.30 6.74 9.01
N VAL A 93 5.84 6.02 9.97
CA VAL A 93 5.20 5.72 11.25
C VAL A 93 6.14 6.18 12.34
N CYS A 94 5.75 7.23 13.06
CA CYS A 94 6.53 7.80 14.16
C CYS A 94 5.86 7.53 15.51
N HIS A 95 6.59 6.93 16.44
CA HIS A 95 6.17 6.70 17.81
C HIS A 95 6.63 7.84 18.73
N PHE A 96 5.68 8.59 19.28
CA PHE A 96 5.98 9.66 20.24
C PHE A 96 5.91 9.14 21.68
N TYR A 97 7.04 9.13 22.40
CA TYR A 97 7.14 8.59 23.77
C TYR A 97 7.54 9.64 24.82
N ARG A 98 7.39 9.31 26.11
CA ARG A 98 7.85 10.11 27.25
C ARG A 98 8.56 9.18 28.24
N ASP A 99 9.71 9.57 28.76
CA ASP A 99 10.49 8.71 29.67
C ASP A 99 9.77 8.41 31.00
N SER A 100 8.89 9.31 31.46
CA SER A 100 8.17 9.14 32.73
C SER A 100 6.93 8.25 32.67
N THR A 101 6.50 7.83 31.47
CA THR A 101 5.43 6.84 31.38
C THR A 101 6.02 5.46 31.58
N LEU A 102 5.83 4.90 32.78
CA LEU A 102 6.15 3.51 33.15
C LEU A 102 5.27 2.47 32.41
N SER A 103 4.77 2.79 31.22
CA SER A 103 4.27 1.81 30.27
C SER A 103 5.49 1.14 29.64
N GLY A 104 6.16 0.30 30.43
CA GLY A 104 7.37 -0.41 30.01
C GLY A 104 7.15 -1.11 28.69
N ASN A 105 8.05 -0.87 27.73
CA ASN A 105 8.37 -1.71 26.57
C ASN A 105 7.20 -2.27 25.70
N LEU A 106 5.96 -1.86 25.93
CA LEU A 106 4.77 -2.37 25.22
C LEU A 106 4.73 -1.92 23.75
N MET A 107 5.59 -0.96 23.42
CA MET A 107 5.80 -0.38 22.08
C MET A 107 7.24 -0.58 21.62
N GLU A 108 7.87 -1.71 21.94
CA GLU A 108 8.55 -2.42 20.84
C GLU A 108 7.43 -3.13 20.09
N PRO A 109 6.85 -2.51 19.04
CA PRO A 109 5.73 -3.13 18.38
C PRO A 109 6.24 -4.46 17.80
N PRO A 110 5.39 -5.50 17.68
CA PRO A 110 5.77 -6.77 17.04
C PRO A 110 6.21 -6.62 15.57
N PHE A 111 6.32 -5.39 15.08
CA PHE A 111 6.82 -4.96 13.79
C PHE A 111 8.32 -5.18 13.55
N GLN A 112 9.17 -5.23 14.59
CA GLN A 112 10.57 -5.65 14.41
C GLN A 112 10.66 -7.05 13.78
N SER A 113 9.67 -7.92 14.02
CA SER A 113 9.63 -9.27 13.44
C SER A 113 9.29 -9.30 11.94
N ARG A 114 8.61 -8.27 11.41
CA ARG A 114 8.25 -8.17 9.98
C ARG A 114 8.73 -6.84 9.39
N LYS A 115 10.01 -6.81 9.00
CA LYS A 115 10.63 -5.67 8.30
C LYS A 115 9.83 -5.29 7.05
N LYS A 116 9.05 -4.21 7.12
CA LYS A 116 8.40 -3.63 5.94
C LYS A 116 9.29 -2.56 5.34
N THR A 117 10.10 -2.96 4.36
CA THR A 117 11.03 -2.07 3.64
C THR A 117 10.37 -0.87 2.96
N GLY A 118 9.05 -0.89 2.72
CA GLY A 118 8.32 0.26 2.13
C GLY A 118 7.88 1.34 3.12
N THR A 119 8.23 1.24 4.40
CA THR A 119 7.80 2.16 5.46
C THR A 119 8.96 2.53 6.37
N ASN A 120 9.08 3.82 6.69
CA ASN A 120 10.05 4.33 7.65
C ASN A 120 9.45 4.28 9.07
N PHE A 121 10.13 3.61 10.01
CA PHE A 121 9.67 3.47 11.39
C PHE A 121 10.58 4.22 12.34
N THR A 122 10.05 5.23 12.99
CA THR A 122 10.83 6.14 13.82
C THR A 122 10.22 6.29 15.20
N LYS A 123 11.03 6.69 16.18
CA LYS A 123 10.54 7.14 17.50
C LYS A 123 11.15 8.48 17.82
N LEU A 124 10.37 9.31 18.51
CA LEU A 124 10.77 10.65 18.91
C LEU A 124 10.22 10.96 20.30
N GLU A 125 11.01 11.63 21.12
CA GLU A 125 10.59 12.00 22.46
C GLU A 125 9.63 13.19 22.44
N LYS A 126 8.50 13.13 23.15
CA LYS A 126 7.49 14.20 23.14
C LYS A 126 8.05 15.57 23.55
N LYS A 127 9.10 15.62 24.37
CA LYS A 127 9.73 16.88 24.80
C LYS A 127 10.47 17.60 23.67
N THR A 128 10.91 16.90 22.63
CA THR A 128 11.69 17.51 21.54
C THR A 128 10.84 18.18 20.47
N ILE A 129 9.51 17.99 20.48
CA ILE A 129 8.55 18.63 19.54
C ILE A 129 7.66 19.69 20.19
N ARG A 130 7.57 19.73 21.52
CA ARG A 130 6.88 20.83 22.20
C ARG A 130 7.90 21.91 22.46
N GLY A 131 7.80 23.04 21.77
CA GLY A 131 8.63 24.19 22.09
C GLY A 131 8.45 24.55 23.58
N LYS A 132 9.53 25.02 24.23
CA LYS A 132 9.64 25.39 25.66
C LYS A 132 8.52 26.27 26.25
N LYS A 133 7.58 26.74 25.44
CA LYS A 133 6.42 27.55 25.85
C LYS A 133 5.30 26.74 26.54
N TYR A 134 5.30 25.41 26.40
CA TYR A 134 4.23 24.55 26.95
C TYR A 134 4.74 23.49 27.93
N ASP A 135 5.97 23.62 28.44
CA ASP A 135 6.46 22.80 29.56
C ASP A 135 5.84 23.23 30.91
N SER A 136 4.84 24.11 30.86
CA SER A 136 4.04 24.56 32.00
C SER A 136 2.82 23.65 32.23
N ASP A 137 2.99 22.33 32.10
CA ASP A 137 2.08 21.42 32.79
C ASP A 137 2.45 21.54 34.27
N SER A 138 1.74 22.43 34.97
CA SER A 138 1.68 22.47 36.44
C SER A 138 1.21 21.09 36.88
N ASP A 139 2.12 20.25 37.35
CA ASP A 139 1.80 19.12 38.20
C ASP A 139 1.38 19.69 39.58
N ASP A 140 0.20 20.32 39.64
CA ASP A 140 -0.49 20.60 40.91
C ASP A 140 -1.68 19.63 41.02
N ASP A 141 -1.47 18.64 41.90
CA ASP A 141 -2.37 17.63 42.51
C ASP A 141 -3.21 16.68 41.62
#